data_AF-A0A9J6F7E9-F1
#
_entry.id   AF-A0A9J6F7E9-F1
#
_cell.length_a   1.000
_cell.length_b   1.000
_cell.length_c   1.000
_cell.angle_alpha   90.00
_cell.angle_beta   90.00
_cell.angle_gamma   90.00
#
_symmetry.space_group_name_H-M   'P 1'
#
loop_
_entity.id
_entity.type
_entity.pdbx_description
1 polymer ?
#
loop_
_entity_poly.entity_id
_entity_poly.type
_entity_poly.pdbx_seq_one_letter_code
_entity_poly.pdbx_strand_id
1 'polypeptide(L)'
;MRPIDIPDKGLVCDLLWSCPDRDVQGWRENDHGLSFKFGADVIAKFLNEHGFDLICRAHQVVKDGYEFFNNQRQLVTVFSAPNYSGEFENAGAILSVQGNLMCGLQTFKKSEKKPKYHYGDVDSERPVLPLQGPLKKK
;
A
#
# COMPACT_ATOMS: atom_id res chain seq x y z
N MET A 1 4.79 5.72 22.37
CA MET A 1 4.52 7.10 21.90
C MET A 1 5.39 7.33 20.66
N ARG A 2 4.90 8.00 19.61
CA ARG A 2 5.69 8.33 18.40
C ARG A 2 6.34 9.71 18.57
N PRO A 3 7.54 9.99 18.04
CA PRO A 3 8.33 9.18 17.08
C PRO A 3 9.04 7.98 17.71
N ILE A 4 9.30 6.95 16.91
CA ILE A 4 10.05 5.73 17.28
C ILE A 4 10.73 5.19 16.02
N ASP A 5 11.95 4.67 16.15
CA ASP A 5 12.58 3.89 15.08
C ASP A 5 11.84 2.56 14.89
N ILE A 6 11.95 1.97 13.70
CA ILE A 6 11.34 0.66 13.44
C ILE A 6 12.23 -0.40 14.11
N PRO A 7 11.75 -1.12 15.14
CA PRO A 7 12.53 -2.18 15.77
C PRO A 7 12.61 -3.40 14.85
N ASP A 8 13.61 -4.25 15.05
CA ASP A 8 13.76 -5.50 14.28
C ASP A 8 12.65 -6.52 14.58
N LYS A 9 11.99 -6.42 15.75
CA LYS A 9 10.95 -7.35 16.22
C LYS A 9 9.84 -6.63 16.97
N GLY A 10 8.68 -7.29 17.06
CA GLY A 10 7.52 -6.85 17.83
C GLY A 10 6.53 -6.06 16.99
N LEU A 11 5.48 -5.55 17.65
CA LEU A 11 4.26 -5.07 17.00
C LEU A 11 4.49 -4.05 15.88
N VAL A 12 5.41 -3.09 16.05
CA VAL A 12 5.68 -2.07 15.02
C VAL A 12 6.32 -2.69 13.78
N CYS A 13 7.25 -3.64 13.96
CA CYS A 13 7.82 -4.43 12.86
C CYS A 13 6.71 -5.22 12.16
N ASP A 14 5.85 -5.88 12.95
CA ASP A 14 4.81 -6.76 12.42
C ASP A 14 3.74 -6.03 11.62
N LEU A 15 3.35 -4.82 12.04
CA LEU A 15 2.41 -3.99 11.29
C LEU A 15 2.97 -3.53 9.93
N LEU A 16 4.29 -3.41 9.80
CA LEU A 16 4.94 -2.91 8.59
C LEU A 16 5.34 -4.03 7.63
N TRP A 17 5.79 -5.17 8.16
CA TRP A 17 6.51 -6.20 7.38
C TRP A 17 5.82 -7.55 7.30
N SER A 18 4.69 -7.76 7.99
CA SER A 18 3.95 -9.02 7.87
C SER A 18 3.24 -9.15 6.50
N CYS A 19 3.08 -10.40 6.06
CA CYS A 19 2.49 -10.72 4.76
C CYS A 19 1.44 -11.83 4.85
N PRO A 20 0.26 -11.69 4.20
CA PRO A 20 -0.65 -12.81 4.02
C PRO A 20 -0.03 -13.84 3.07
N ASP A 21 -0.22 -15.12 3.37
CA ASP A 21 0.22 -16.25 2.54
C ASP A 21 -0.89 -17.31 2.47
N ARG A 22 -1.26 -17.73 1.24
CA ARG A 22 -2.38 -18.67 1.00
C ARG A 22 -2.04 -20.10 1.42
N ASP A 23 -0.74 -20.42 1.47
CA ASP A 23 -0.24 -21.76 1.78
C ASP A 23 0.12 -21.91 3.27
N VAL A 24 -0.13 -20.89 4.08
CA VAL A 24 0.12 -20.87 5.52
C VAL A 24 -1.20 -21.01 6.28
N GLN A 25 -1.19 -21.87 7.30
CA GLN A 25 -2.20 -21.91 8.35
C GLN A 25 -1.58 -21.35 9.64
N GLY A 26 -2.26 -20.41 10.29
CA GLY A 26 -1.72 -19.71 11.46
C GLY A 26 -0.64 -18.69 11.09
N TRP A 27 0.43 -18.66 11.89
CA TRP A 27 1.59 -17.79 11.69
C TRP A 27 2.82 -18.62 11.28
N ARG A 28 3.66 -18.06 10.41
CA ARG A 28 4.97 -18.62 10.02
C ARG A 28 6.00 -17.51 9.95
N GLU A 29 7.28 -17.80 10.19
CA GLU A 29 8.34 -16.83 9.93
C GLU A 29 8.38 -16.44 8.44
N ASN A 30 8.69 -15.17 8.16
CA ASN A 30 8.82 -14.68 6.80
C ASN A 30 10.20 -15.04 6.23
N ASP A 31 10.23 -15.50 4.97
CA ASP A 31 11.47 -15.95 4.29
C ASP A 31 12.50 -14.81 4.14
N HIS A 32 12.04 -13.57 4.18
CA HIS A 32 12.88 -12.36 4.13
C HIS A 32 13.51 -11.99 5.49
N GLY A 33 13.26 -12.77 6.55
CA GLY A 33 13.85 -12.57 7.87
C GLY A 33 13.24 -11.42 8.69
N LEU A 34 12.19 -10.76 8.18
CA LEU A 34 11.47 -9.68 8.86
C LEU A 34 10.00 -10.06 9.07
N SER A 35 9.59 -10.07 10.34
CA SER A 35 8.23 -10.41 10.78
C SER A 35 7.75 -11.80 10.32
N PHE A 36 6.44 -11.97 10.17
CA PHE A 36 5.75 -13.22 9.98
C PHE A 36 4.83 -13.18 8.75
N LYS A 37 4.63 -14.36 8.18
CA LYS A 37 3.52 -14.67 7.28
C LYS A 37 2.30 -15.12 8.06
N PHE A 38 1.11 -14.82 7.58
CA PHE A 38 -0.14 -15.22 8.23
C PHE A 38 -1.18 -15.77 7.26
N GLY A 39 -1.94 -16.77 7.72
CA GLY A 39 -2.96 -17.47 6.97
C GLY A 39 -4.35 -16.82 7.00
N ALA A 40 -5.26 -17.41 6.22
CA ALA A 40 -6.67 -17.00 6.19
C ALA A 40 -7.38 -17.12 7.54
N ASP A 41 -7.01 -18.12 8.35
CA ASP A 41 -7.55 -18.35 9.68
C ASP A 41 -7.21 -17.21 10.65
N VAL A 42 -5.99 -16.68 10.57
CA VAL A 42 -5.56 -15.52 11.38
C VAL A 42 -6.35 -14.27 11.02
N ILE A 43 -6.57 -14.03 9.72
CA ILE A 43 -7.36 -12.89 9.22
C ILE A 43 -8.80 -12.99 9.73
N ALA A 44 -9.43 -14.15 9.55
CA ALA A 44 -10.82 -14.36 9.97
C ALA A 44 -10.98 -14.20 11.48
N LYS A 45 -10.04 -14.75 12.26
CA LYS A 45 -10.03 -14.60 13.72
C LYS A 45 -9.92 -13.13 14.13
N PHE A 46 -8.95 -12.39 13.60
CA PHE A 46 -8.73 -10.98 13.93
C PHE A 46 -9.96 -10.13 13.61
N LEU A 47 -10.55 -10.31 12.43
CA LEU A 47 -11.75 -9.57 12.02
C LEU A 47 -12.95 -9.86 12.93
N ASN A 48 -13.18 -11.14 13.26
CA ASN A 48 -14.27 -11.54 14.14
C ASN A 48 -14.08 -11.03 15.58
N GLU A 49 -12.87 -11.11 16.13
CA GLU A 49 -12.57 -10.65 17.49
C GLU A 49 -12.75 -9.13 17.65
N HIS A 50 -12.52 -8.36 16.59
CA HIS A 50 -12.59 -6.90 16.63
C HIS A 50 -13.85 -6.31 15.98
N GLY A 51 -14.73 -7.14 15.43
CA GLY A 51 -15.95 -6.69 14.75
C GLY A 51 -15.67 -5.88 13.48
N PHE A 52 -14.65 -6.26 12.72
CA PHE A 52 -14.30 -5.64 11.44
C PHE A 52 -14.67 -6.55 10.26
N ASP A 53 -14.91 -5.95 9.10
CA ASP A 53 -15.26 -6.70 7.88
C ASP A 53 -14.06 -6.89 6.92
N LEU A 54 -13.11 -5.95 6.93
CA LEU A 54 -12.06 -5.87 5.91
C LEU A 54 -10.74 -5.34 6.47
N ILE A 55 -9.64 -6.05 6.17
CA ILE A 55 -8.28 -5.52 6.31
C ILE A 55 -7.86 -4.91 4.97
N CYS A 56 -7.53 -3.62 4.95
CA CYS A 56 -6.92 -2.96 3.80
C CYS A 56 -5.42 -2.75 4.04
N ARG A 57 -4.57 -3.24 3.13
CA ARG A 57 -3.10 -3.13 3.23
C ARG A 57 -2.42 -2.83 1.89
N ALA A 58 -1.11 -2.60 1.92
CA ALA A 58 -0.26 -2.41 0.74
C ALA A 58 0.93 -3.40 0.72
N HIS A 59 2.17 -2.94 0.51
CA HIS A 59 3.44 -3.68 0.67
C HIS A 59 3.80 -4.71 -0.42
N GLN A 60 2.86 -5.53 -0.89
CA GLN A 60 3.12 -6.51 -1.96
C GLN A 60 2.69 -5.94 -3.33
N VAL A 61 3.56 -6.09 -4.34
CA VAL A 61 3.24 -5.74 -5.73
C VAL A 61 2.22 -6.74 -6.27
N VAL A 62 1.13 -6.25 -6.83
CA VAL A 62 0.05 -7.08 -7.39
C VAL A 62 -0.26 -6.63 -8.81
N LYS A 63 -0.51 -7.59 -9.71
CA LYS A 63 -0.58 -7.37 -11.16
C LYS A 63 -1.60 -6.29 -11.56
N ASP A 64 -2.80 -6.35 -11.01
CA ASP A 64 -3.89 -5.45 -11.38
C ASP A 64 -3.98 -4.20 -10.48
N GLY A 65 -2.94 -3.97 -9.66
CA GLY A 65 -2.89 -2.88 -8.69
C GLY A 65 -3.71 -3.14 -7.43
N TYR A 66 -4.55 -4.18 -7.40
CA TYR A 66 -5.16 -4.69 -6.18
C TYR A 66 -5.31 -6.21 -6.24
N GLU A 67 -5.45 -6.85 -5.09
CA GLU A 67 -5.78 -8.27 -4.98
C GLU A 67 -6.59 -8.53 -3.71
N PHE A 68 -7.66 -9.31 -3.82
CA PHE A 68 -8.33 -9.87 -2.64
C PHE A 68 -7.66 -11.17 -2.22
N PHE A 69 -7.37 -11.26 -0.93
CA PHE A 69 -6.87 -12.48 -0.33
C PHE A 69 -8.03 -13.42 0.02
N ASN A 70 -7.88 -14.68 -0.40
CA ASN A 70 -8.87 -15.73 -0.26
C ASN A 70 -10.25 -15.41 -0.89
N ASN A 71 -11.18 -16.37 -0.87
CA ASN A 71 -12.49 -16.23 -1.53
C ASN A 71 -13.45 -15.31 -0.76
N GLN A 72 -13.24 -15.13 0.54
CA GLN A 72 -14.10 -14.37 1.45
C GLN A 72 -13.88 -12.85 1.36
N ARG A 73 -12.88 -12.38 0.60
CA ARG A 73 -12.57 -10.95 0.40
C ARG A 73 -12.38 -10.16 1.69
N GLN A 74 -11.86 -10.82 2.72
CA GLN A 74 -11.65 -10.27 4.07
C GLN A 74 -10.35 -9.45 4.19
N LEU A 75 -9.44 -9.58 3.23
CA LEU A 75 -8.25 -8.75 3.13
C LEU A 75 -8.05 -8.31 1.69
N VAL A 76 -7.75 -7.03 1.48
CA VAL A 76 -7.38 -6.46 0.19
C VAL A 76 -5.98 -5.87 0.24
N THR A 77 -5.14 -6.26 -0.71
CA THR A 77 -3.87 -5.61 -1.00
C THR A 77 -4.10 -4.57 -2.09
N VAL A 78 -3.67 -3.33 -1.86
CA VAL A 78 -3.74 -2.23 -2.82
C VAL A 78 -2.32 -1.73 -3.09
N PHE A 79 -1.97 -1.60 -4.36
CA PHE A 79 -0.67 -1.17 -4.83
C PHE A 79 -0.83 -0.05 -5.86
N SER A 80 -0.28 1.13 -5.57
CA SER A 80 -0.57 2.35 -6.35
C SER A 80 0.59 2.81 -7.25
N ALA A 81 1.66 2.03 -7.38
CA ALA A 81 2.78 2.34 -8.27
C ALA A 81 2.71 1.48 -9.55
N PRO A 82 2.14 1.98 -10.66
CA PRO A 82 2.05 1.21 -11.91
C PRO A 82 3.44 1.02 -12.53
N ASN A 83 3.64 -0.13 -13.18
CA ASN A 83 4.91 -0.54 -13.79
C ASN A 83 6.06 -0.42 -12.79
N TYR A 84 5.86 -1.01 -11.61
CA TYR A 84 6.77 -0.95 -10.49
C TYR A 84 8.18 -1.35 -10.92
N SER A 85 9.17 -0.59 -10.44
CA SER A 85 10.59 -0.71 -10.79
C SER A 85 10.94 -0.74 -12.29
N GLY A 86 9.98 -0.51 -13.19
CA GLY A 86 10.21 -0.67 -14.63
C GLY A 86 10.01 -2.10 -15.16
N GLU A 87 9.70 -3.07 -14.31
CA GLU A 87 9.84 -4.50 -14.62
C GLU A 87 8.53 -5.29 -14.50
N PHE A 88 7.65 -4.91 -13.57
CA PHE A 88 6.50 -5.74 -13.20
C PHE A 88 5.27 -5.55 -14.10
N GLU A 89 5.28 -4.52 -14.97
CA GLU A 89 4.16 -4.14 -15.86
C GLU A 89 2.78 -4.04 -15.17
N ASN A 90 2.74 -3.95 -13.84
CA ASN A 90 1.53 -3.95 -13.06
C ASN A 90 0.74 -2.65 -13.23
N ALA A 91 -0.58 -2.72 -13.03
CA ALA A 91 -1.39 -1.52 -12.84
C ALA A 91 -1.19 -0.95 -11.43
N GLY A 92 -1.58 0.31 -11.23
CA GLY A 92 -1.81 0.91 -9.93
C GLY A 92 -3.30 0.87 -9.61
N ALA A 93 -3.66 0.83 -8.32
CA ALA A 93 -5.04 1.01 -7.89
C ALA A 93 -5.18 1.98 -6.72
N ILE A 94 -6.38 2.54 -6.58
CA ILE A 94 -6.86 3.32 -5.44
C ILE A 94 -8.13 2.68 -4.91
N LEU A 95 -8.20 2.45 -3.59
CA LEU A 95 -9.41 2.07 -2.89
C LEU A 95 -10.10 3.32 -2.34
N SER A 96 -11.33 3.57 -2.80
CA SER A 96 -12.20 4.63 -2.29
C SER A 96 -13.26 4.03 -1.39
N VAL A 97 -13.33 4.49 -0.13
CA VAL A 97 -14.35 4.07 0.83
C VAL A 97 -15.34 5.20 1.01
N GLN A 98 -16.61 4.97 0.66
CA GLN A 98 -17.67 5.96 0.77
C GLN A 98 -18.25 6.01 2.20
N GLY A 99 -19.08 7.03 2.48
CA GLY A 99 -19.67 7.21 3.81
C GLY A 99 -20.59 6.07 4.27
N ASN A 100 -21.14 5.29 3.34
CA ASN A 100 -21.90 4.07 3.61
C ASN A 100 -21.04 2.79 3.60
N LEU A 101 -19.72 2.94 3.70
CA LEU A 101 -18.72 1.86 3.67
C LEU A 101 -18.64 1.08 2.35
N MET A 102 -19.31 1.54 1.29
CA MET A 102 -19.10 0.95 -0.03
C MET A 102 -17.67 1.22 -0.52
N CYS A 103 -16.98 0.13 -0.85
CA CYS A 103 -15.61 0.13 -1.34
C CYS A 103 -15.60 0.10 -2.87
N GLY A 104 -15.03 1.13 -3.50
CA GLY A 104 -14.79 1.20 -4.94
C GLY A 104 -13.30 1.14 -5.26
N LEU A 105 -12.93 0.32 -6.24
CA LEU A 105 -11.54 0.20 -6.73
C LEU A 105 -11.41 0.88 -8.09
N GLN A 106 -10.44 1.77 -8.21
CA GLN A 106 -10.08 2.42 -9.47
C GLN A 106 -8.67 2.02 -9.85
N THR A 107 -8.48 1.47 -11.05
CA THR A 107 -7.16 1.09 -11.56
C THR A 107 -6.66 2.10 -12.59
N PHE A 108 -5.36 2.27 -12.66
CA PHE A 108 -4.69 3.17 -13.59
C PHE A 108 -3.37 2.56 -14.05
N LYS A 109 -2.99 2.84 -15.30
CA LYS A 109 -1.72 2.42 -15.88
C LYS A 109 -0.67 3.51 -15.72
N LYS A 110 0.58 3.17 -15.99
CA LYS A 110 1.67 4.14 -16.09
C LYS A 110 1.28 5.21 -17.11
N SER A 111 1.42 6.47 -16.72
CA SER A 111 1.24 7.59 -17.64
C SER A 111 2.34 7.60 -18.70
N GLU A 112 1.97 7.88 -19.95
CA GLU A 112 2.94 8.22 -20.99
C GLU A 112 3.75 9.45 -20.54
N LYS A 113 5.07 9.37 -20.65
CA LYS A 113 5.95 10.46 -20.20
C LYS A 113 5.58 11.75 -20.94
N LYS A 114 5.12 12.78 -20.21
CA LYS A 114 5.28 14.15 -20.69
C LYS A 114 6.78 14.44 -20.83
N PRO A 115 7.23 15.23 -21.83
CA PRO A 115 8.65 15.43 -22.13
C PRO A 115 9.42 15.79 -20.85
N LYS A 116 10.56 15.13 -20.66
CA LYS A 116 11.39 15.25 -19.46
C LYS A 116 11.76 16.72 -19.23
N TYR A 117 11.46 17.26 -18.04
CA TYR A 117 12.24 18.38 -17.55
C TYR A 117 13.69 17.90 -17.44
N HIS A 118 14.60 18.57 -18.14
CA HIS A 118 16.03 18.33 -18.05
C HIS A 118 16.44 18.76 -16.63
N TYR A 119 16.70 17.79 -15.75
CA TYR A 119 17.41 18.09 -14.51
C TYR A 119 18.86 18.29 -14.93
N GLY A 120 19.22 19.54 -15.25
CA GLY A 120 20.61 19.93 -15.41
C GLY A 120 21.36 19.63 -14.12
N ASP A 121 22.66 19.36 -14.27
CA ASP A 121 23.60 19.24 -13.16
C ASP A 121 23.28 20.21 -12.03
N VAL A 122 23.07 19.66 -10.84
CA VAL A 122 22.92 20.45 -9.62
C VAL A 122 24.28 21.03 -9.25
N ASP A 123 24.55 22.22 -9.77
CA ASP A 123 25.19 23.24 -8.96
C ASP A 123 24.41 24.57 -9.11
N SER A 124 24.05 25.14 -7.96
CA SER A 124 23.27 26.38 -7.75
C SER A 124 21.76 26.40 -8.12
N GLU A 125 20.97 26.65 -7.07
CA GLU A 125 19.55 27.08 -7.02
C GLU A 125 18.43 26.00 -7.08
N ARG A 126 17.90 25.70 -5.88
CA ARG A 126 16.67 24.92 -5.66
C ARG A 126 15.48 25.55 -6.41
N PRO A 127 14.65 24.77 -7.13
CA PRO A 127 13.42 25.28 -7.72
C PRO A 127 12.45 25.75 -6.64
N VAL A 128 12.04 27.02 -6.70
CA VAL A 128 11.00 27.59 -5.84
C VAL A 128 9.64 27.16 -6.39
N LEU A 129 8.78 26.62 -5.51
CA LEU A 129 7.38 26.34 -5.84
C LEU A 129 6.69 27.64 -6.31
N PRO A 130 5.84 27.60 -7.36
CA PRO A 130 5.11 28.79 -7.78
C PRO A 130 4.27 29.31 -6.61
N LEU A 131 4.46 30.59 -6.27
CA LEU A 131 3.66 31.28 -5.25
C LEU A 131 2.18 31.15 -5.63
N GLN A 132 1.38 30.59 -4.71
CA GLN A 132 -0.08 30.58 -4.85
C GLN A 132 -0.56 32.04 -4.97
N GLY A 133 -1.25 32.34 -6.07
CA GLY A 133 -1.84 33.65 -6.32
C GLY A 133 -2.82 34.05 -5.21
N PRO A 134 -3.09 35.36 -5.04
CA PRO A 134 -3.79 35.86 -3.86
C PRO A 134 -5.22 35.33 -3.75
N LEU A 135 -5.57 34.90 -2.53
CA LEU A 135 -6.92 34.54 -2.11
C LEU A 135 -7.89 35.71 -2.36
N LYS A 136 -8.87 35.51 -3.23
CA LYS A 136 -10.01 36.44 -3.36
C LYS A 136 -10.85 36.36 -2.08
N LYS A 137 -10.85 37.43 -1.28
CA LYS A 137 -11.81 37.60 -0.18
C LYS A 137 -13.20 37.87 -0.77
N LYS A 138 -14.21 37.15 -0.28
CA LYS A 138 -15.61 37.57 -0.34
C LYS A 138 -15.89 38.51 0.82
#